data_AF-A0A3M3YW62-F1
#
_entry.id   AF-A0A3M3YW62-F1
#
_cell.length_a   1.000
_cell.length_b   1.000
_cell.length_c   1.000
_cell.angle_alpha   90.00
_cell.angle_beta   90.00
_cell.angle_gamma   90.00
#
_symmetry.space_group_name_H-M   'P 1'
#
loop_
_entity.id
_entity.type
_entity.pdbx_description
1 polymer ?
#
loop_
_entity_poly.entity_id
_entity_poly.type
_entity_poly.pdbx_seq_one_letter_code
_entity_poly.pdbx_strand_id
1 'polypeptide(L)'
;MSVEKQWENLLTPAVMQERMIAVSLYITAYEMLKESIIGRLKDFYCIGFDSDGTTTSPDYDLKVLNLHKRKSPLYASLLWLTNIGAIVQEDKEVLEQLKELRNSLAHEMPEIVLAGKDLALTEKMQGVMNLIRKVEVWWIVNVELETDPDYDGRDVNPDEITPGPILMMQIMMMVLSGDEKLKEHYNDSKPTSTEL
;
A
#
# COMPACT_ATOMS: atom_id res chain seq x y z
N MET A 1 11.48 28.80 -5.45
CA MET A 1 12.91 28.52 -5.15
C MET A 1 13.75 29.08 -6.29
N SER A 2 14.93 29.65 -6.04
CA SER A 2 15.79 30.14 -7.14
C SER A 2 16.46 28.97 -7.87
N VAL A 3 16.88 29.20 -9.13
CA VAL A 3 17.55 28.17 -9.96
C VAL A 3 18.85 27.72 -9.29
N GLU A 4 19.58 28.65 -8.68
CA GLU A 4 20.83 28.36 -7.96
C GLU A 4 20.60 27.37 -6.80
N LYS A 5 19.52 27.57 -6.02
CA LYS A 5 19.15 26.69 -4.92
C LYS A 5 18.64 25.32 -5.39
N GLN A 6 18.04 25.24 -6.58
CA GLN A 6 17.68 23.96 -7.20
C GLN A 6 18.93 23.15 -7.56
N TRP A 7 19.92 23.78 -8.17
CA TRP A 7 21.21 23.15 -8.49
C TRP A 7 21.98 22.76 -7.22
N GLU A 8 21.99 23.61 -6.19
CA GLU A 8 22.62 23.29 -4.90
C GLU A 8 22.01 22.03 -4.27
N ASN A 9 20.67 21.94 -4.24
CA ASN A 9 19.98 20.75 -3.73
C ASN A 9 20.27 19.51 -4.56
N LEU A 10 20.27 19.62 -5.89
CA LEU A 10 20.57 18.50 -6.79
C LEU A 10 21.99 17.96 -6.55
N LEU A 11 22.95 18.87 -6.40
CA LEU A 11 24.36 18.53 -6.25
C LEU A 11 24.72 18.13 -4.81
N THR A 12 23.79 18.27 -3.86
CA THR A 12 23.97 17.82 -2.47
C THR A 12 23.50 16.37 -2.33
N PRO A 13 24.42 15.39 -2.14
CA PRO A 13 24.06 13.97 -2.15
C PRO A 13 22.99 13.59 -1.12
N ALA A 14 23.07 14.14 0.10
CA ALA A 14 22.10 13.85 1.15
C ALA A 14 20.68 14.29 0.77
N VAL A 15 20.53 15.49 0.22
CA VAL A 15 19.22 16.02 -0.22
C VAL A 15 18.66 15.21 -1.38
N MET A 16 19.51 14.84 -2.34
CA MET A 16 19.11 13.99 -3.46
C MET A 16 18.65 12.61 -3.00
N GLN A 17 19.39 11.97 -2.10
CA GLN A 17 19.06 10.65 -1.55
C GLN A 17 17.73 10.70 -0.78
N GLU A 18 17.56 11.67 0.11
CA GLU A 18 16.33 11.85 0.89
C GLU A 18 15.12 11.97 -0.03
N ARG A 19 15.19 12.81 -1.07
CA ARG A 19 14.11 12.99 -2.04
C ARG A 19 13.80 11.71 -2.81
N MET A 20 14.82 11.03 -3.31
CA MET A 20 14.63 9.78 -4.07
C MET A 20 14.01 8.68 -3.20
N ILE A 21 14.44 8.56 -1.94
CA ILE A 21 13.89 7.62 -0.97
C ILE A 21 12.42 7.96 -0.66
N ALA A 22 12.10 9.23 -0.43
CA ALA A 22 10.73 9.63 -0.13
C ALA A 22 9.78 9.34 -1.31
N VAL A 23 10.22 9.62 -2.55
CA VAL A 23 9.45 9.32 -3.76
C VAL A 23 9.27 7.82 -3.96
N SER A 24 10.34 7.02 -3.80
CA SER A 24 10.25 5.58 -3.96
C SER A 24 9.33 4.94 -2.92
N LEU A 25 9.43 5.36 -1.64
CA LEU A 25 8.54 4.91 -0.58
C LEU A 25 7.08 5.25 -0.88
N TYR A 26 6.80 6.46 -1.37
CA TYR A 26 5.43 6.85 -1.70
C TYR A 26 4.84 6.02 -2.84
N ILE A 27 5.61 5.82 -3.92
CA ILE A 27 5.18 4.97 -5.03
C ILE A 27 4.92 3.54 -4.55
N THR A 28 5.84 2.98 -3.76
CA THR A 28 5.68 1.64 -3.16
C THR A 28 4.41 1.55 -2.32
N ALA A 29 4.20 2.50 -1.40
CA ALA A 29 3.01 2.52 -0.54
C ALA A 29 1.73 2.65 -1.38
N TYR A 30 1.71 3.48 -2.41
CA TYR A 30 0.55 3.63 -3.29
C TYR A 30 0.23 2.35 -4.08
N GLU A 31 1.25 1.64 -4.56
CA GLU A 31 1.01 0.35 -5.22
C GLU A 31 0.54 -0.72 -4.23
N MET A 32 1.04 -0.72 -2.98
CA MET A 32 0.48 -1.56 -1.91
C MET A 32 -0.99 -1.24 -1.62
N LEU A 33 -1.37 0.04 -1.58
CA LEU A 33 -2.78 0.45 -1.44
C LEU A 33 -3.65 -0.08 -2.57
N LYS A 34 -3.18 0.01 -3.82
CA LYS A 34 -3.89 -0.57 -4.95
C LYS A 34 -4.05 -2.08 -4.82
N GLU A 35 -3.01 -2.76 -4.35
CA GLU A 35 -3.07 -4.21 -4.13
C GLU A 35 -4.06 -4.55 -2.99
N SER A 36 -4.07 -3.80 -1.89
CA SER A 36 -5.07 -3.95 -0.83
C SER A 36 -6.50 -3.75 -1.33
N ILE A 37 -6.72 -2.81 -2.26
CA ILE A 37 -8.05 -2.54 -2.83
C ILE A 37 -8.45 -3.61 -3.86
N ILE A 38 -7.54 -4.04 -4.72
CA ILE A 38 -7.86 -4.91 -5.87
C ILE A 38 -7.59 -6.39 -5.55
N GLY A 39 -6.39 -6.67 -5.04
CA GLY A 39 -5.89 -8.01 -4.73
C GLY A 39 -6.79 -8.74 -3.74
N ARG A 40 -7.12 -8.11 -2.61
CA ARG A 40 -8.01 -8.71 -1.60
C ARG A 40 -9.37 -9.15 -2.16
N LEU A 41 -9.97 -8.33 -3.04
CA LEU A 41 -11.22 -8.72 -3.72
C LEU A 41 -10.99 -9.88 -4.69
N LYS A 42 -9.89 -9.89 -5.45
CA LYS A 42 -9.59 -11.01 -6.35
C LYS A 42 -9.39 -12.30 -5.57
N ASP A 43 -8.69 -12.24 -4.44
CA ASP A 43 -8.47 -13.38 -3.54
C ASP A 43 -9.80 -13.89 -2.99
N PHE A 44 -10.70 -13.00 -2.57
CA PHE A 44 -12.03 -13.35 -2.09
C PHE A 44 -12.89 -14.06 -3.15
N TYR A 45 -12.73 -13.71 -4.43
CA TYR A 45 -13.41 -14.38 -5.55
C TYR A 45 -12.55 -15.45 -6.23
N CYS A 46 -11.41 -15.84 -5.65
CA CYS A 46 -10.54 -16.87 -6.18
C CYS A 46 -11.18 -18.25 -6.01
N ILE A 47 -11.17 -19.05 -7.09
CA ILE A 47 -11.73 -20.41 -7.10
C ILE A 47 -10.69 -21.48 -7.43
N GLY A 48 -9.44 -21.10 -7.67
CA GLY A 48 -8.37 -22.04 -7.97
C GLY A 48 -7.06 -21.35 -8.31
N PHE A 49 -6.00 -22.14 -8.32
CA PHE A 49 -4.66 -21.73 -8.74
C PHE A 49 -4.02 -22.84 -9.56
N ASP A 50 -3.39 -22.48 -10.67
CA ASP A 50 -2.64 -23.38 -11.55
C ASP A 50 -1.31 -22.75 -12.00
N SER A 51 -0.63 -23.36 -12.98
CA SER A 51 0.64 -22.88 -13.51
C SER A 51 0.55 -21.51 -14.19
N ASP A 52 -0.64 -21.09 -14.61
CA ASP A 52 -0.90 -19.83 -15.29
C ASP A 52 -1.38 -18.73 -14.32
N GLY A 53 -1.70 -19.11 -13.08
CA GLY A 53 -1.97 -18.21 -11.96
C GLY A 53 -3.28 -18.51 -11.22
N THR A 54 -3.82 -17.49 -10.55
CA THR A 54 -5.11 -17.59 -9.84
C THR A 54 -6.27 -17.45 -10.81
N THR A 55 -7.26 -18.33 -10.70
CA THR A 55 -8.53 -18.24 -11.44
C THR A 55 -9.60 -17.61 -10.56
N THR A 56 -10.23 -16.53 -11.04
CA THR A 56 -11.36 -15.86 -10.37
C THR A 56 -12.70 -16.40 -10.86
N SER A 57 -13.67 -16.48 -9.95
CA SER A 57 -15.07 -16.79 -10.25
C SER A 57 -15.67 -15.78 -11.25
N PRO A 58 -16.61 -16.20 -12.13
CA PRO A 58 -17.44 -15.29 -12.93
C PRO A 58 -18.17 -14.22 -12.10
N ASP A 59 -18.38 -14.48 -10.81
CA ASP A 59 -18.96 -13.52 -9.89
C ASP A 59 -18.09 -12.27 -9.69
N TYR A 60 -16.77 -12.35 -9.85
CA TYR A 60 -15.90 -11.17 -9.79
C TYR A 60 -16.28 -10.17 -10.89
N ASP A 61 -16.49 -10.65 -12.11
CA ASP A 61 -16.92 -9.79 -13.22
C ASP A 61 -18.32 -9.22 -12.99
N LEU A 62 -19.26 -10.08 -12.57
CA LEU A 62 -20.67 -9.72 -12.41
C LEU A 62 -20.92 -8.78 -11.23
N LYS A 63 -20.30 -9.04 -10.08
CA LYS A 63 -20.55 -8.36 -8.81
C LYS A 63 -19.53 -7.26 -8.50
N VAL A 64 -18.34 -7.30 -9.11
CA VAL A 64 -17.29 -6.28 -8.90
C VAL A 64 -17.10 -5.45 -10.16
N LEU A 65 -16.53 -6.02 -11.24
CA LEU A 65 -16.11 -5.22 -12.40
C LEU A 65 -17.25 -4.46 -13.07
N ASN A 66 -18.44 -5.04 -13.15
CA ASN A 66 -19.63 -4.41 -13.73
C ASN A 66 -20.15 -3.21 -12.92
N LEU A 67 -19.70 -2.99 -11.67
CA LEU A 67 -20.06 -1.79 -10.90
C LEU A 67 -19.53 -0.51 -11.55
N HIS A 68 -18.41 -0.60 -12.29
CA HIS A 68 -17.83 0.55 -12.98
C HIS A 68 -18.03 0.43 -14.50
N LYS A 69 -18.54 1.49 -15.14
CA LYS A 69 -18.86 1.51 -16.58
C LYS A 69 -17.71 1.06 -17.50
N ARG A 70 -16.47 1.40 -17.14
CA ARG A 70 -15.26 1.04 -17.91
C ARG A 70 -14.58 -0.24 -17.40
N LYS A 71 -15.20 -0.97 -16.47
CA LYS A 71 -14.64 -2.16 -15.82
C LYS A 71 -13.21 -1.95 -15.31
N SER A 72 -12.96 -0.77 -14.74
CA SER A 72 -11.64 -0.48 -14.17
C SER A 72 -11.55 -1.21 -12.85
N PRO A 73 -10.58 -2.14 -12.64
CA PRO A 73 -10.52 -2.93 -11.41
C PRO A 73 -10.46 -2.05 -10.17
N LEU A 74 -9.64 -1.00 -10.18
CA LEU A 74 -9.53 -0.06 -9.07
C LEU A 74 -10.88 0.58 -8.71
N TYR A 75 -11.55 1.21 -9.68
CA TYR A 75 -12.81 1.91 -9.43
C TYR A 75 -13.97 0.97 -9.11
N ALA A 76 -13.99 -0.21 -9.75
CA ALA A 76 -14.95 -1.26 -9.45
C ALA A 76 -14.81 -1.75 -8.00
N SER A 77 -13.58 -2.05 -7.57
CA SER A 77 -13.29 -2.44 -6.19
C SER A 77 -13.62 -1.35 -5.18
N LEU A 78 -13.34 -0.08 -5.48
CA LEU A 78 -13.73 1.05 -4.61
C LEU A 78 -15.24 1.15 -4.44
N LEU A 79 -16.00 1.00 -5.54
CA LEU A 79 -17.46 0.99 -5.47
C LEU A 79 -17.96 -0.18 -4.63
N TRP A 80 -17.36 -1.36 -4.80
CA TRP A 80 -17.68 -2.53 -3.99
C TRP A 80 -17.42 -2.28 -2.50
N LEU A 81 -16.21 -1.81 -2.13
CA LEU A 81 -15.82 -1.48 -0.76
C LEU A 81 -16.69 -0.37 -0.15
N THR A 82 -17.23 0.53 -0.96
CA THR A 82 -18.19 1.54 -0.48
C THR A 82 -19.55 0.93 -0.19
N ASN A 83 -20.04 0.07 -1.09
CA ASN A 83 -21.37 -0.54 -0.98
C ASN A 83 -21.49 -1.40 0.29
N ILE A 84 -20.39 -2.03 0.71
CA ILE A 84 -20.31 -2.82 1.94
C ILE A 84 -19.90 -2.00 3.17
N GLY A 85 -19.68 -0.69 3.03
CA GLY A 85 -19.36 0.22 4.14
C GLY A 85 -17.93 0.16 4.66
N ALA A 86 -17.00 -0.51 3.95
CA ALA A 86 -15.59 -0.55 4.34
C ALA A 86 -14.89 0.82 4.17
N ILE A 87 -15.29 1.58 3.15
CA ILE A 87 -14.81 2.94 2.87
C ILE A 87 -15.97 3.90 2.59
N VAL A 88 -15.74 5.19 2.78
CA VAL A 88 -16.71 6.28 2.58
C VAL A 88 -16.37 7.11 1.35
N GLN A 89 -17.22 8.09 1.01
CA GLN A 89 -17.03 8.91 -0.19
C GLN A 89 -15.77 9.78 -0.09
N GLU A 90 -15.47 10.30 1.10
CA GLU A 90 -14.29 11.10 1.40
C GLU A 90 -13.00 10.30 1.13
N ASP A 91 -12.99 8.99 1.40
CA ASP A 91 -11.83 8.12 1.12
C ASP A 91 -11.53 8.05 -0.38
N LYS A 92 -12.56 8.09 -1.23
CA LYS A 92 -12.36 8.11 -2.70
C LYS A 92 -11.76 9.42 -3.17
N GLU A 93 -12.19 10.54 -2.58
CA GLU A 93 -11.63 11.85 -2.88
C GLU A 93 -10.16 11.92 -2.47
N VAL A 94 -9.82 11.36 -1.31
CA VAL A 94 -8.42 11.19 -0.89
C VAL A 94 -7.67 10.35 -1.93
N LEU A 95 -8.20 9.20 -2.35
CA LEU A 95 -7.53 8.35 -3.32
C LEU A 95 -7.23 9.07 -4.66
N GLU A 96 -8.15 9.90 -5.17
CA GLU A 96 -7.88 10.68 -6.39
C GLU A 96 -6.70 11.62 -6.21
N GLN A 97 -6.61 12.32 -5.07
CA GLN A 97 -5.47 13.19 -4.77
C GLN A 97 -4.15 12.38 -4.67
N LEU A 98 -4.20 11.19 -4.08
CA LEU A 98 -3.03 10.31 -3.96
C LEU A 98 -2.56 9.82 -5.34
N LYS A 99 -3.51 9.46 -6.20
CA LYS A 99 -3.28 9.02 -7.57
C LYS A 99 -2.70 10.15 -8.43
N GLU A 100 -3.22 11.37 -8.31
CA GLU A 100 -2.69 12.54 -8.99
C GLU A 100 -1.23 12.76 -8.62
N LEU A 101 -0.90 12.76 -7.33
CA LEU A 101 0.49 12.86 -6.88
C LEU A 101 1.36 11.73 -7.45
N ARG A 102 0.90 10.47 -7.38
CA ARG A 102 1.65 9.35 -7.94
C ARG A 102 1.92 9.52 -9.43
N ASN A 103 0.94 10.01 -10.20
CA ASN A 103 1.10 10.26 -11.63
C ASN A 103 2.09 11.40 -11.90
N SER A 104 2.01 12.50 -11.14
CA SER A 104 3.01 13.57 -11.22
C SER A 104 4.41 13.04 -10.88
N LEU A 105 4.55 12.22 -9.83
CA LEU A 105 5.83 11.60 -9.47
C LEU A 105 6.38 10.68 -10.57
N ALA A 106 5.52 9.97 -11.30
CA ALA A 106 5.93 9.09 -12.39
C ALA A 106 6.31 9.85 -13.68
N HIS A 107 5.65 10.97 -13.97
CA HIS A 107 5.84 11.72 -15.22
C HIS A 107 6.77 12.94 -15.10
N GLU A 108 6.86 13.54 -13.92
CA GLU A 108 7.58 14.79 -13.64
C GLU A 108 8.70 14.58 -12.61
N MET A 109 9.17 13.34 -12.43
CA MET A 109 10.19 12.99 -11.44
C MET A 109 11.43 13.90 -11.50
N PRO A 110 12.01 14.21 -12.68
CA PRO A 110 13.14 15.12 -12.75
C PRO A 110 12.79 16.50 -12.20
N GLU A 111 11.66 17.07 -12.59
CA GLU A 111 11.23 18.39 -12.13
C GLU A 111 10.96 18.40 -10.61
N ILE A 112 10.37 17.34 -10.07
CA ILE A 112 10.07 17.24 -8.64
C ILE A 112 11.35 17.12 -7.81
N VAL A 113 12.28 16.27 -8.24
CA VAL A 113 13.56 16.04 -7.57
C VAL A 113 14.48 17.27 -7.70
N LEU A 114 14.47 17.95 -8.85
CA LEU A 114 15.26 19.15 -9.13
C LEU A 114 14.67 20.41 -8.46
N ALA A 115 13.36 20.63 -8.62
CA ALA A 115 12.69 21.85 -8.19
C ALA A 115 12.32 21.86 -6.71
N GLY A 116 12.49 20.74 -5.99
CA GLY A 116 12.14 20.61 -4.57
C GLY A 116 10.70 21.06 -4.30
N LYS A 117 9.81 20.72 -5.23
CA LYS A 117 8.39 21.09 -5.15
C LYS A 117 7.85 20.48 -3.86
N ASP A 118 7.30 21.34 -2.99
CA ASP A 118 6.60 20.88 -1.82
C ASP A 118 5.31 20.21 -2.31
N LEU A 119 5.32 18.87 -2.29
CA LEU A 119 4.20 18.05 -2.76
C LEU A 119 3.30 17.61 -1.61
N ALA A 120 3.48 18.17 -0.41
CA ALA A 120 2.85 17.68 0.82
C ALA A 120 3.01 16.15 0.95
N LEU A 121 4.19 15.63 0.56
CA LEU A 121 4.43 14.20 0.39
C LEU A 121 4.18 13.43 1.70
N THR A 122 4.48 14.05 2.84
CA THR A 122 4.20 13.50 4.17
C THR A 122 2.70 13.36 4.43
N GLU A 123 1.90 14.39 4.13
CA GLU A 123 0.44 14.34 4.28
C GLU A 123 -0.17 13.28 3.35
N LYS A 124 0.27 13.25 2.10
CA LYS A 124 -0.19 12.25 1.12
C LYS A 124 0.25 10.84 1.51
N MET A 125 1.47 10.66 2.02
CA MET A 125 1.91 9.39 2.58
C MET A 125 0.99 8.93 3.71
N GLN A 126 0.64 9.83 4.64
CA GLN A 126 -0.31 9.49 5.71
C GLN A 126 -1.68 9.12 5.16
N GLY A 127 -2.16 9.80 4.10
CA GLY A 127 -3.38 9.43 3.38
C GLY A 127 -3.32 8.00 2.81
N VAL A 128 -2.20 7.62 2.17
CA VAL A 128 -1.99 6.25 1.68
C VAL A 128 -2.06 5.25 2.83
N MET A 129 -1.32 5.48 3.91
CA MET A 129 -1.24 4.56 5.06
C MET A 129 -2.60 4.40 5.75
N ASN A 130 -3.37 5.49 5.89
CA ASN A 130 -4.71 5.45 6.48
C ASN A 130 -5.68 4.61 5.62
N LEU A 131 -5.65 4.79 4.29
CA LEU A 131 -6.49 4.00 3.40
C LEU A 131 -6.10 2.52 3.38
N ILE A 132 -4.79 2.20 3.36
CA ILE A 132 -4.32 0.80 3.49
C ILE A 132 -4.88 0.20 4.77
N ARG A 133 -4.68 0.88 5.91
CA ARG A 133 -5.15 0.39 7.21
C ARG A 133 -6.65 0.13 7.18
N LYS A 134 -7.43 1.09 6.69
CA LYS A 134 -8.90 0.99 6.66
C LYS A 134 -9.37 -0.21 5.85
N VAL A 135 -8.82 -0.40 4.64
CA VAL A 135 -9.18 -1.52 3.75
C VAL A 135 -8.74 -2.84 4.35
N GLU A 136 -7.48 -2.95 4.78
CA GLU A 136 -6.93 -4.21 5.29
C GLU A 136 -7.56 -4.64 6.62
N VAL A 137 -7.75 -3.71 7.57
CA VAL A 137 -8.40 -4.03 8.85
C VAL A 137 -9.83 -4.49 8.61
N TRP A 138 -10.55 -3.90 7.65
CA TRP A 138 -11.88 -4.38 7.29
C TRP A 138 -11.85 -5.85 6.83
N TRP A 139 -10.92 -6.22 5.94
CA TRP A 139 -10.75 -7.60 5.49
C TRP A 139 -10.39 -8.56 6.62
N ILE A 140 -9.44 -8.16 7.48
CA ILE A 140 -9.01 -8.99 8.60
C ILE A 140 -10.19 -9.23 9.55
N VAL A 141 -10.89 -8.17 9.97
CA VAL A 141 -11.97 -8.29 10.94
C VAL A 141 -13.17 -9.03 10.39
N ASN A 142 -13.63 -8.69 9.17
CA ASN A 142 -14.91 -9.18 8.66
C ASN A 142 -14.80 -10.47 7.85
N VAL A 143 -13.58 -10.93 7.55
CA VAL A 143 -13.37 -12.13 6.73
C VAL A 143 -12.38 -13.06 7.40
N GLU A 144 -11.16 -12.63 7.69
CA GLU A 144 -10.14 -13.53 8.25
C GLU A 144 -10.53 -14.01 9.66
N LEU A 145 -10.84 -13.09 10.58
CA LEU A 145 -11.21 -13.44 11.95
C LEU A 145 -12.57 -14.14 12.05
N GLU A 146 -13.57 -13.68 11.29
CA GLU A 146 -14.92 -14.29 11.27
C GLU A 146 -14.93 -15.72 10.70
N THR A 147 -13.89 -16.12 9.96
CA THR A 147 -13.77 -17.48 9.40
C THR A 147 -12.74 -18.34 10.11
N ASP A 148 -12.05 -17.81 11.12
CA ASP A 148 -11.05 -18.52 11.91
C ASP A 148 -11.68 -19.10 13.20
N PRO A 149 -11.78 -20.45 13.34
CA PRO A 149 -12.31 -21.08 14.54
C PRO A 149 -11.58 -20.71 15.84
N ASP A 150 -10.30 -20.34 15.78
CA ASP A 150 -9.52 -19.97 16.97
C ASP A 150 -9.96 -18.62 17.54
N TYR A 151 -10.61 -17.78 16.72
CA TYR A 151 -11.11 -16.45 17.07
C TYR A 151 -12.64 -16.39 17.23
N ASP A 152 -13.35 -17.51 17.08
CA ASP A 152 -14.81 -17.56 17.26
C ASP A 152 -15.23 -17.05 18.65
N GLY A 153 -16.14 -16.08 18.66
CA GLY A 153 -16.65 -15.43 19.88
C GLY A 153 -15.62 -14.58 20.64
N ARG A 154 -14.43 -14.32 20.09
CA ARG A 154 -13.44 -13.41 20.71
C ARG A 154 -13.68 -11.97 20.26
N ASP A 155 -13.59 -11.06 21.21
CA ASP A 155 -13.58 -9.63 20.93
C ASP A 155 -12.14 -9.18 20.61
N VAL A 156 -11.91 -8.78 19.36
CA VAL A 156 -10.61 -8.29 18.89
C VAL A 156 -10.75 -6.80 18.61
N ASN A 157 -9.94 -5.98 19.27
CA ASN A 157 -9.89 -4.55 19.04
C ASN A 157 -9.27 -4.24 17.66
N PRO A 158 -10.02 -3.66 16.70
CA PRO A 158 -9.48 -3.34 15.37
C PRO A 158 -8.32 -2.33 15.38
N ASP A 159 -8.21 -1.52 16.44
CA ASP A 159 -7.13 -0.55 16.58
C ASP A 159 -5.78 -1.21 16.90
N GLU A 160 -5.78 -2.43 17.44
CA GLU A 160 -4.56 -3.19 17.77
C GLU A 160 -4.02 -4.01 16.58
N ILE A 161 -4.81 -4.13 15.50
CA ILE A 161 -4.42 -4.87 14.30
C ILE A 161 -3.39 -4.07 13.50
N THR A 162 -2.25 -4.70 13.17
CA THR A 162 -1.26 -4.14 12.24
C THR A 162 -1.27 -4.93 10.93
N PRO A 163 -1.83 -4.37 9.84
CA PRO A 163 -1.85 -5.04 8.55
C PRO A 163 -0.45 -5.31 7.98
N GLY A 164 -0.31 -6.41 7.25
CA GLY A 164 0.96 -6.81 6.60
C GLY A 164 1.60 -5.71 5.74
N PRO A 165 0.88 -5.02 4.84
CA PRO A 165 1.44 -3.92 4.06
C PRO A 165 1.95 -2.75 4.92
N ILE A 166 1.26 -2.43 6.02
CA ILE A 166 1.70 -1.40 6.97
C ILE A 166 2.98 -1.84 7.68
N LEU A 167 3.04 -3.09 8.14
CA LEU A 167 4.23 -3.68 8.76
C LEU A 167 5.43 -3.65 7.81
N MET A 168 5.22 -3.98 6.53
CA MET A 168 6.27 -3.92 5.52
C MET A 168 6.80 -2.49 5.34
N MET A 169 5.92 -1.49 5.29
CA MET A 169 6.33 -0.08 5.25
C MET A 169 7.12 0.34 6.49
N GLN A 170 6.72 -0.11 7.69
CA GLN A 170 7.45 0.15 8.94
C GLN A 170 8.85 -0.46 8.91
N ILE A 171 8.98 -1.70 8.44
CA ILE A 171 10.28 -2.38 8.27
C ILE A 171 11.16 -1.59 7.29
N MET A 172 10.64 -1.20 6.13
CA MET A 172 11.40 -0.41 5.15
C MET A 172 11.89 0.92 5.74
N MET A 173 11.03 1.65 6.45
CA MET A 173 11.41 2.91 7.11
C MET A 173 12.48 2.70 8.20
N MET A 174 12.35 1.64 9.00
CA MET A 174 13.32 1.29 10.03
C MET A 174 14.71 1.03 9.42
N VAL A 175 14.78 0.20 8.38
CA VAL A 175 16.04 -0.10 7.68
C VAL A 175 16.64 1.15 7.03
N LEU A 176 15.82 1.99 6.39
CA LEU A 176 16.28 3.23 5.77
C LEU A 176 16.80 4.25 6.80
N SER A 177 16.34 4.19 8.05
CA SER A 177 16.87 5.00 9.14
C SER A 177 18.21 4.51 9.69
N GLY A 178 18.71 3.37 9.20
CA GLY A 178 19.97 2.77 9.63
C GLY A 178 19.85 1.80 10.81
N ASP A 179 18.63 1.38 11.18
CA ASP A 179 18.43 0.37 12.23
C ASP A 179 18.75 -1.04 11.67
N GLU A 180 19.74 -1.71 12.27
CA GLU A 180 20.18 -3.05 11.88
C GLU A 180 19.60 -4.19 12.74
N LYS A 181 18.77 -3.91 13.76
CA LYS A 181 18.26 -4.95 14.69
C LYS A 181 17.52 -6.08 14.00
N LEU A 182 16.74 -5.75 12.98
CA LEU A 182 16.01 -6.76 12.19
C LEU A 182 16.97 -7.70 11.45
N LYS A 183 18.09 -7.17 10.96
CA LYS A 183 19.15 -7.96 10.31
C LYS A 183 19.91 -8.81 11.32
N GLU A 184 20.20 -8.28 12.51
CA GLU A 184 20.79 -9.04 13.62
C GLU A 184 19.90 -10.22 14.00
N HIS A 185 18.62 -9.95 14.29
CA HIS A 185 17.64 -10.98 14.63
C HIS A 185 17.50 -12.04 13.52
N TYR A 186 17.45 -11.61 12.25
CA TYR A 186 17.41 -12.53 11.11
C TYR A 186 18.64 -13.44 11.07
N ASN A 187 19.84 -12.91 11.31
CA ASN A 187 21.07 -13.73 11.33
C ASN A 187 21.09 -14.74 12.47
N ASP A 188 20.62 -14.35 13.67
CA ASP A 188 20.55 -15.24 14.83
C ASP A 188 19.52 -16.37 14.65
N SER A 189 18.46 -16.11 13.88
CA SER A 189 17.40 -17.08 13.58
C SER A 189 17.71 -18.04 12.42
N LYS A 190 18.79 -17.83 11.67
CA LYS A 190 19.15 -18.72 10.56
C LYS A 190 19.51 -20.10 11.11
N PRO A 191 18.87 -21.18 10.61
CA PRO A 191 19.33 -22.52 10.95
C PRO A 191 20.78 -22.66 10.45
N THR A 192 21.69 -23.02 11.36
CA THR A 192 23.07 -23.32 11.01
C THR A 192 23.03 -24.39 9.93
N SER A 193 23.42 -24.02 8.70
CA SER A 193 23.56 -24.99 7.61
C SER A 193 24.80 -25.83 7.95
N THR A 194 24.63 -26.86 8.76
CA THR A 194 25.67 -27.83 9.07
C THR A 194 25.02 -29.20 9.17
N GLU A 195 25.58 -30.14 8.40
CA GLU A 195 25.27 -31.57 8.28
C GLU A 195 24.29 -31.97 7.16
N LEU A 196 24.81 -31.94 5.92
CA LEU A 196 24.60 -33.00 4.93
C LEU A 196 25.96 -33.66 4.65
#